data_AF-A0A803MMP9-F1
#
_entry.id   AF-A0A803MMP9-F1
#
_cell.length_a   1.000
_cell.length_b   1.000
_cell.length_c   1.000
_cell.angle_alpha   90.00
_cell.angle_beta   90.00
_cell.angle_gamma   90.00
#
_symmetry.space_group_name_H-M   'P 1'
#
loop_
_entity.id
_entity.type
_entity.pdbx_description
1 polymer ?
#
loop_
_entity_poly.entity_id
_entity_poly.type
_entity_poly.pdbx_seq_one_letter_code
_entity_poly.pdbx_strand_id
1 'polypeptide(L)'
;MEAIVVRKLGDPSTANLSDENSPIFLSKNEPLPELKSPTAIRVRVRATSLNYANYLQVLGKYQEKAPIPFIPGSDYSGVVDAVGSQVSKFRVGDRVCSVANLGSFAQFVVDDESKLFKVPEGCDLVAAAALPVAFGTSHVGLVHRAQLKSGQVLLVLGAAGGVGVSAVQIGKVCGAVVIAAARGPEKVQFLKSLGADHVVDISQDNVITSVKEFLKARKLKGVDVLYDPVGGKLTKDAMKVLNWGANILVIGFASGEVPIIPANIALVKNWTIHGLYWGSYRIHCPSVLEYSLQELLSWLARGMISIYISHKYSPAEANLAFAAIKDRKAIGKMSVTIAEKPEIAAVCHVRHIAYEYMTRGTLCISHVEEKDVSSHELEFSVGQLENPFGILNFVKKLKDEGNMLYKQNHMGSAIAKYSIALKLLSFASVCNEEDKLMFSVTVVSLNLNLAACFIKVKDYDRVGQLCSAVLCFDTTNVKAYYRRAIAVLGLNKPTLAFMDLAQALKIDPKNSNYLSLHSIPCITPYTP
;
A
#
# COMPACT_ATOMS: atom_id res chain seq x y z
N MET A 1 -25.02 -2.78 1.85
CA MET A 1 -23.58 -2.53 1.71
C MET A 1 -22.85 -3.82 2.03
N GLU A 2 -21.69 -4.05 1.42
CA GLU A 2 -20.84 -5.19 1.74
C GLU A 2 -20.07 -4.94 3.04
N ALA A 3 -20.01 -5.96 3.90
CA ALA A 3 -19.28 -5.93 5.16
C ALA A 3 -18.90 -7.34 5.63
N ILE A 4 -17.79 -7.44 6.36
CA ILE A 4 -17.48 -8.63 7.15
C ILE A 4 -18.22 -8.54 8.47
N VAL A 5 -18.98 -9.56 8.82
CA VAL A 5 -19.82 -9.56 10.03
C VAL A 5 -19.42 -10.72 10.93
N VAL A 6 -19.33 -10.44 12.23
CA VAL A 6 -19.11 -11.40 13.31
C VAL A 6 -20.43 -11.63 14.02
N ARG A 7 -21.01 -12.83 13.86
CA ARG A 7 -22.20 -13.27 14.61
C ARG A 7 -21.87 -14.27 15.73
N LYS A 8 -20.67 -14.85 15.68
CA LYS A 8 -20.20 -15.83 16.65
C LYS A 8 -18.71 -15.63 16.88
N LEU A 9 -18.28 -15.70 18.13
CA LEU A 9 -16.85 -15.65 18.47
C LEU A 9 -16.19 -16.99 18.10
N GLY A 10 -15.00 -16.93 17.50
CA GLY A 10 -14.29 -18.11 17.02
C GLY A 10 -13.07 -17.73 16.18
N ASP A 11 -12.38 -18.74 15.64
CA ASP A 11 -11.19 -18.50 14.81
C ASP A 11 -11.60 -18.02 13.40
N PRO A 12 -11.33 -16.76 13.02
CA PRO A 12 -11.66 -16.27 11.67
C PRO A 12 -10.79 -16.87 10.56
N SER A 13 -9.65 -17.48 10.89
CA SER A 13 -8.68 -17.95 9.89
C SER A 13 -9.18 -19.11 9.03
N THR A 14 -10.15 -19.88 9.55
CA THR A 14 -10.75 -21.04 8.88
C THR A 14 -12.21 -20.82 8.52
N ALA A 15 -12.70 -19.58 8.61
CA ALA A 15 -14.10 -19.26 8.35
C ALA A 15 -14.44 -19.44 6.85
N ASN A 16 -15.64 -19.98 6.60
CA ASN A 16 -16.25 -19.95 5.27
C ASN A 16 -17.05 -18.65 5.13
N LEU A 17 -16.56 -17.72 4.32
CA LEU A 17 -17.15 -16.39 4.20
C LEU A 17 -18.56 -16.36 3.58
N SER A 18 -19.04 -17.48 3.03
CA SER A 18 -20.40 -17.61 2.50
C SER A 18 -21.40 -18.19 3.51
N ASP A 19 -20.94 -18.64 4.68
CA ASP A 19 -21.77 -19.24 5.72
C ASP A 19 -21.94 -18.30 6.92
N GLU A 20 -23.16 -17.84 7.16
CA GLU A 20 -23.48 -16.92 8.26
C GLU A 20 -23.23 -17.51 9.66
N ASN A 21 -23.06 -18.83 9.78
CA ASN A 21 -22.71 -19.51 11.03
C ASN A 21 -21.19 -19.54 11.30
N SER A 22 -20.37 -19.17 10.32
CA SER A 22 -18.93 -19.02 10.51
C SER A 22 -18.60 -17.84 11.44
N PRO A 23 -17.44 -17.85 12.14
CA PRO A 23 -17.06 -16.75 13.03
C PRO A 23 -17.03 -15.37 12.34
N ILE A 24 -16.69 -15.37 11.05
CA ILE A 24 -16.88 -14.23 10.15
C ILE A 24 -17.55 -14.70 8.86
N PHE A 25 -18.36 -13.83 8.26
CA PHE A 25 -18.90 -14.02 6.91
C PHE A 25 -18.98 -12.69 6.16
N LEU A 26 -19.02 -12.75 4.83
CA LEU A 26 -19.17 -11.59 3.96
C LEU A 26 -20.66 -11.36 3.68
N SER A 27 -21.25 -10.41 4.39
CA SER A 27 -22.61 -9.94 4.11
C SER A 27 -22.59 -8.97 2.93
N LYS A 28 -23.55 -9.12 2.01
CA LYS A 28 -23.74 -8.21 0.87
C LYS A 28 -24.85 -7.16 1.09
N ASN A 29 -25.68 -7.39 2.11
CA ASN A 29 -26.96 -6.68 2.30
C ASN A 29 -27.04 -5.97 3.66
N GLU A 30 -25.91 -5.58 4.27
CA GLU A 30 -25.95 -4.79 5.50
C GLU A 30 -26.57 -3.41 5.23
N PRO A 31 -27.36 -2.85 6.17
CA PRO A 31 -27.87 -1.49 6.03
C PRO A 31 -26.72 -0.48 5.97
N LEU A 32 -26.90 0.57 5.17
CA LEU A 32 -25.94 1.67 5.14
C LEU A 32 -25.96 2.38 6.51
N PRO A 33 -24.81 2.68 7.13
CA PRO A 33 -24.80 3.28 8.45
C PRO A 33 -25.33 4.71 8.37
N GLU A 34 -26.26 5.01 9.27
CA GLU A 34 -26.87 6.34 9.40
C GLU A 34 -25.97 7.31 10.16
N LEU A 35 -26.10 8.60 9.87
CA LEU A 35 -25.44 9.67 10.60
C LEU A 35 -26.12 9.84 11.96
N LYS A 36 -25.50 9.29 13.01
CA LYS A 36 -26.09 9.23 14.37
C LYS A 36 -26.01 10.55 15.14
N SER A 37 -25.31 11.57 14.64
CA SER A 37 -25.20 12.90 15.25
C SER A 37 -25.03 14.01 14.19
N PRO A 38 -25.30 15.28 14.54
CA PRO A 38 -25.05 16.42 13.64
C PRO A 38 -23.58 16.60 13.22
N THR A 39 -22.64 16.07 14.01
CA THR A 39 -21.19 16.12 13.77
C THR A 39 -20.66 14.82 13.14
N ALA A 40 -21.54 13.86 12.83
CA ALA A 40 -21.16 12.59 12.24
C ALA A 40 -20.79 12.76 10.76
N ILE A 41 -19.80 11.99 10.34
CA ILE A 41 -19.33 11.88 8.96
C ILE A 41 -19.40 10.42 8.56
N ARG A 42 -20.03 10.13 7.42
CA ARG A 42 -19.94 8.83 6.76
C ARG A 42 -18.78 8.85 5.78
N VAL A 43 -17.90 7.87 5.90
CA VAL A 43 -16.75 7.68 5.04
C VAL A 43 -16.97 6.43 4.21
N ARG A 44 -16.78 6.54 2.89
CA ARG A 44 -16.64 5.41 1.99
C ARG A 44 -15.24 4.85 2.15
N VAL A 45 -15.13 3.68 2.78
CA VAL A 45 -13.86 3.08 3.14
C VAL A 45 -13.16 2.58 1.87
N ARG A 46 -11.91 3.01 1.67
CA ARG A 46 -11.05 2.51 0.61
C ARG A 46 -10.25 1.31 1.08
N ALA A 47 -9.74 1.38 2.29
CA ALA A 47 -9.01 0.30 2.92
C ALA A 47 -9.17 0.35 4.44
N THR A 48 -9.11 -0.82 5.04
CA THR A 48 -8.94 -1.01 6.48
C THR A 48 -7.66 -1.79 6.72
N SER A 49 -6.92 -1.42 7.74
CA SER A 49 -5.72 -2.14 8.12
C SER A 49 -6.06 -3.32 9.03
N LEU A 50 -5.21 -4.34 8.98
CA LEU A 50 -5.31 -5.52 9.82
C LEU A 50 -4.32 -5.40 10.99
N ASN A 51 -4.84 -5.59 12.21
CA ASN A 51 -4.05 -5.64 13.44
C ASN A 51 -4.29 -6.95 14.19
N TYR A 52 -3.31 -7.37 15.00
CA TYR A 52 -3.46 -8.56 15.85
C TYR A 52 -4.63 -8.42 16.84
N ALA A 53 -4.92 -7.19 17.28
CA ALA A 53 -6.11 -6.88 18.09
C ALA A 53 -7.41 -7.30 17.41
N ASN A 54 -7.54 -7.14 16.08
CA ASN A 54 -8.76 -7.55 15.36
C ASN A 54 -8.93 -9.07 15.39
N TYR A 55 -7.84 -9.83 15.27
CA TYR A 55 -7.88 -11.29 15.44
C TYR A 55 -8.34 -11.69 16.85
N LEU A 56 -7.81 -11.02 17.89
CA LEU A 56 -8.22 -11.26 19.27
C LEU A 56 -9.68 -10.86 19.56
N GLN A 57 -10.18 -9.80 18.91
CA GLN A 57 -11.57 -9.36 19.01
C GLN A 57 -12.54 -10.44 18.51
N VAL A 58 -12.29 -11.01 17.32
CA VAL A 58 -13.14 -12.08 16.77
C VAL A 58 -13.05 -13.37 17.60
N LEU A 59 -11.88 -13.65 18.19
CA LEU A 59 -11.72 -14.75 19.14
C LEU A 59 -12.39 -14.54 20.50
N GLY A 60 -12.83 -13.32 20.82
CA GLY A 60 -13.35 -12.97 22.15
C GLY A 60 -12.28 -12.88 23.26
N LYS A 61 -11.00 -12.80 22.88
CA LYS A 61 -9.84 -12.76 23.78
C LYS A 61 -9.25 -11.36 23.96
N TYR A 62 -9.83 -10.34 23.33
CA TYR A 62 -9.43 -8.96 23.52
C TYR A 62 -10.03 -8.37 24.81
N GLN A 63 -9.38 -7.36 25.41
CA GLN A 63 -9.87 -6.76 26.66
C GLN A 63 -11.23 -6.07 26.50
N GLU A 64 -11.52 -5.50 25.34
CA GLU A 64 -12.81 -4.89 25.02
C GLU A 64 -13.70 -5.90 24.29
N LYS A 65 -14.91 -6.13 24.79
CA LYS A 65 -15.86 -7.10 24.25
C LYS A 65 -17.03 -6.38 23.58
N ALA A 66 -17.12 -6.53 22.26
CA ALA A 66 -18.25 -6.03 21.50
C ALA A 66 -19.47 -6.96 21.62
N PRO A 67 -20.69 -6.43 21.72
CA PRO A 67 -21.89 -7.25 21.56
C PRO A 67 -21.97 -7.79 20.13
N ILE A 68 -22.40 -9.04 19.98
CA ILE A 68 -22.70 -9.66 18.68
C ILE A 68 -24.13 -9.32 18.24
N PRO A 69 -24.40 -9.13 16.93
CA PRO A 69 -23.43 -9.08 15.84
C PRO A 69 -22.64 -7.77 15.79
N PHE A 70 -21.42 -7.82 15.27
CA PHE A 70 -20.62 -6.62 14.99
C PHE A 70 -19.80 -6.76 13.71
N ILE A 71 -19.41 -5.63 13.12
CA ILE A 71 -18.45 -5.56 12.01
C ILE A 71 -17.07 -5.28 12.61
N PRO A 72 -16.03 -6.10 12.35
CA PRO A 72 -14.71 -5.92 12.94
C PRO A 72 -13.94 -4.77 12.28
N GLY A 73 -12.70 -4.56 12.75
CA GLY A 73 -11.79 -3.56 12.22
C GLY A 73 -11.62 -2.35 13.13
N SER A 74 -10.59 -1.56 12.85
CA SER A 74 -10.21 -0.40 13.65
C SER A 74 -9.81 0.78 12.78
N ASP A 75 -8.61 0.77 12.21
CA ASP A 75 -8.05 1.85 11.42
C ASP A 75 -8.36 1.71 9.94
N TYR A 76 -8.77 2.83 9.36
CA TYR A 76 -9.24 2.89 7.99
C TYR A 76 -8.84 4.20 7.33
N SER A 77 -8.95 4.20 6.01
CA SER A 77 -8.95 5.40 5.21
C SER A 77 -10.04 5.32 4.14
N GLY A 78 -10.40 6.48 3.60
CA GLY A 78 -11.43 6.56 2.60
C GLY A 78 -11.70 7.97 2.14
N VAL A 79 -12.88 8.14 1.56
CA VAL A 79 -13.37 9.41 1.06
C VAL A 79 -14.67 9.75 1.78
N VAL A 80 -14.82 10.99 2.22
CA VAL A 80 -16.06 11.46 2.85
C VAL A 80 -17.22 11.32 1.86
N ASP A 81 -18.25 10.58 2.27
CA ASP A 81 -19.46 10.28 1.49
C ASP A 81 -20.63 11.20 1.87
N ALA A 82 -20.83 11.40 3.18
CA ALA A 82 -21.88 12.26 3.71
C ALA A 82 -21.42 12.93 5.01
N VAL A 83 -21.96 14.12 5.28
CA VAL A 83 -21.66 14.91 6.48
C VAL A 83 -22.95 15.30 7.19
N GLY A 84 -22.92 15.33 8.52
CA GLY A 84 -23.98 15.85 9.35
C GLY A 84 -24.07 17.38 9.27
N SER A 85 -25.18 17.95 9.74
CA SER A 85 -25.50 19.37 9.59
C SER A 85 -24.59 20.34 10.35
N GLN A 86 -23.80 19.86 11.31
CA GLN A 86 -22.86 20.68 12.11
C GLN A 86 -21.39 20.35 11.82
N VAL A 87 -21.10 19.50 10.84
CA VAL A 87 -19.73 19.23 10.41
C VAL A 87 -19.13 20.48 9.78
N SER A 88 -17.94 20.86 10.23
CA SER A 88 -17.27 22.09 9.78
C SER A 88 -15.86 21.85 9.24
N LYS A 89 -15.18 20.78 9.69
CA LYS A 89 -13.78 20.49 9.34
C LYS A 89 -13.62 19.78 7.99
N PHE A 90 -14.68 19.12 7.52
CA PHE A 90 -14.64 18.22 6.36
C PHE A 90 -15.84 18.45 5.44
N ARG A 91 -15.67 18.05 4.18
CA ARG A 91 -16.73 18.04 3.16
C ARG A 91 -16.71 16.74 2.37
N VAL A 92 -17.81 16.43 1.70
CA VAL A 92 -17.90 15.31 0.75
C VAL A 92 -16.76 15.40 -0.27
N GLY A 93 -16.10 14.26 -0.51
CA GLY A 93 -14.92 14.17 -1.38
C GLY A 93 -13.57 14.31 -0.67
N ASP A 94 -13.53 14.79 0.59
CA ASP A 94 -12.28 14.86 1.34
C ASP A 94 -11.71 13.46 1.61
N ARG A 95 -10.40 13.33 1.47
CA ARG A 95 -9.65 12.09 1.75
C ARG A 95 -9.27 12.06 3.22
N VAL A 96 -9.64 10.99 3.93
CA VAL A 96 -9.52 10.92 5.38
C VAL A 96 -9.00 9.57 5.86
N CYS A 97 -8.38 9.55 7.02
CA CYS A 97 -8.09 8.35 7.79
C CYS A 97 -8.50 8.55 9.25
N SER A 98 -8.74 7.46 9.97
CA SER A 98 -9.24 7.48 11.34
C SER A 98 -9.05 6.11 12.00
N VAL A 99 -9.40 6.05 13.30
CA VAL A 99 -9.60 4.80 14.02
C VAL A 99 -11.04 4.72 14.52
N ALA A 100 -11.81 3.86 13.87
CA ALA A 100 -13.13 3.47 14.33
C ALA A 100 -13.02 2.60 15.59
N ASN A 101 -14.08 2.60 16.40
CA ASN A 101 -14.21 1.61 17.48
C ASN A 101 -14.35 0.19 16.90
N LEU A 102 -15.22 0.08 15.89
CA LEU A 102 -15.55 -1.11 15.11
C LEU A 102 -16.11 -0.63 13.76
N GLY A 103 -16.26 -1.52 12.79
CA GLY A 103 -17.03 -1.24 11.57
C GLY A 103 -16.21 -0.93 10.33
N SER A 104 -14.88 -0.89 10.41
CA SER A 104 -14.07 -0.53 9.24
C SER A 104 -13.94 -1.65 8.20
N PHE A 105 -14.29 -2.90 8.52
CA PHE A 105 -14.39 -3.99 7.55
C PHE A 105 -15.72 -3.95 6.78
N ALA A 106 -16.14 -2.76 6.35
CA ALA A 106 -17.36 -2.51 5.59
C ALA A 106 -17.16 -1.38 4.60
N GLN A 107 -17.98 -1.33 3.55
CA GLN A 107 -17.90 -0.30 2.51
C GLN A 107 -18.05 1.13 3.05
N PHE A 108 -18.78 1.29 4.15
CA PHE A 108 -19.00 2.57 4.80
C PHE A 108 -18.85 2.44 6.31
N VAL A 109 -18.28 3.49 6.90
CA VAL A 109 -18.17 3.65 8.35
C VAL A 109 -18.61 5.06 8.72
N VAL A 110 -19.17 5.23 9.92
CA VAL A 110 -19.56 6.54 10.45
C VAL A 110 -18.76 6.83 11.71
N ASP A 111 -18.13 7.99 11.75
CA ASP A 111 -17.40 8.50 12.90
C ASP A 111 -17.71 9.99 13.10
N ASP A 112 -17.37 10.52 14.28
CA ASP A 112 -17.48 11.94 14.57
C ASP A 112 -16.32 12.73 13.94
N GLU A 113 -16.57 13.95 13.45
CA GLU A 113 -15.54 14.78 12.81
C GLU A 113 -14.28 15.00 13.67
N SER A 114 -14.40 14.95 15.00
CA SER A 114 -13.26 15.05 15.93
C SER A 114 -12.27 13.89 15.84
N LYS A 115 -12.65 12.77 15.24
CA LYS A 115 -11.81 11.57 15.13
C LYS A 115 -11.13 11.42 13.77
N LEU A 116 -11.56 12.19 12.77
CA LEU A 116 -11.05 12.09 11.41
C LEU A 116 -9.80 12.96 11.24
N PHE A 117 -8.88 12.49 10.40
CA PHE A 117 -7.68 13.21 10.00
C PHE A 117 -7.66 13.31 8.48
N LYS A 118 -7.33 14.49 7.95
CA LYS A 118 -7.16 14.68 6.51
C LYS A 118 -5.91 13.93 6.03
N VAL A 119 -6.08 13.10 5.01
CA VAL A 119 -4.95 12.45 4.33
C VAL A 119 -4.38 13.47 3.33
N PRO A 120 -3.07 13.80 3.43
CA PRO A 120 -2.44 14.73 2.50
C PRO A 120 -2.60 14.29 1.03
N GLU A 121 -2.66 15.28 0.14
CA GLU A 121 -2.72 15.01 -1.29
C GLU A 121 -1.48 14.22 -1.74
N GLY A 122 -1.67 13.29 -2.68
CA GLY A 122 -0.60 12.39 -3.15
C GLY A 122 -0.29 11.18 -2.26
N CYS A 123 -0.71 11.15 -0.98
CA CYS A 123 -0.55 9.94 -0.16
C CYS A 123 -1.51 8.83 -0.62
N ASP A 124 -1.07 7.57 -0.69
CA ASP A 124 -1.94 6.43 -0.98
C ASP A 124 -2.93 6.19 0.16
N LEU A 125 -4.22 6.00 -0.15
CA LEU A 125 -5.23 5.70 0.86
C LEU A 125 -4.98 4.33 1.50
N VAL A 126 -4.55 3.31 0.75
CA VAL A 126 -4.30 1.98 1.34
C VAL A 126 -3.19 2.06 2.38
N ALA A 127 -2.10 2.77 2.08
CA ALA A 127 -1.08 3.14 3.05
C ALA A 127 -1.65 3.93 4.23
N ALA A 128 -2.40 5.02 3.98
CA ALA A 128 -2.94 5.88 5.02
C ALA A 128 -3.88 5.15 6.00
N ALA A 129 -4.56 4.08 5.56
CA ALA A 129 -5.39 3.25 6.44
C ALA A 129 -4.59 2.54 7.53
N ALA A 130 -3.31 2.26 7.27
CA ALA A 130 -2.42 1.51 8.16
C ALA A 130 -1.53 2.39 9.04
N LEU A 131 -1.64 3.72 8.92
CA LEU A 131 -0.94 4.70 9.75
C LEU A 131 -1.49 4.75 11.19
N PRO A 132 -2.81 4.91 11.42
CA PRO A 132 -3.28 5.45 12.69
C PRO A 132 -2.95 4.59 13.92
N VAL A 133 -3.21 3.28 13.86
CA VAL A 133 -2.94 2.39 15.00
C VAL A 133 -1.45 2.09 15.10
N ALA A 134 -0.82 1.62 14.02
CA ALA A 134 0.54 1.10 14.08
C ALA A 134 1.60 2.19 14.29
N PHE A 135 1.51 3.30 13.56
CA PHE A 135 2.42 4.43 13.73
C PHE A 135 2.03 5.27 14.94
N GLY A 136 0.73 5.48 15.18
CA GLY A 136 0.27 6.21 16.37
C GLY A 136 0.73 5.56 17.67
N THR A 137 0.68 4.22 17.77
CA THR A 137 1.22 3.47 18.92
C THR A 137 2.72 3.74 19.08
N SER A 138 3.51 3.60 18.02
CA SER A 138 4.96 3.79 18.09
C SER A 138 5.38 5.22 18.35
N HIS A 139 4.67 6.20 17.79
CA HIS A 139 4.97 7.62 18.02
C HIS A 139 4.66 8.03 19.46
N VAL A 140 3.50 7.64 20.01
CA VAL A 140 3.20 7.91 21.42
C VAL A 140 4.18 7.17 22.34
N GLY A 141 4.51 5.92 22.03
CA GLY A 141 5.49 5.15 22.82
C GLY A 141 6.87 5.79 22.83
N LEU A 142 7.43 6.06 21.65
CA LEU A 142 8.81 6.54 21.53
C LEU A 142 8.94 8.04 21.83
N VAL A 143 8.08 8.87 21.24
CA VAL A 143 8.22 10.34 21.30
C VAL A 143 7.56 10.91 22.55
N HIS A 144 6.35 10.48 22.90
CA HIS A 144 5.64 11.04 24.05
C HIS A 144 6.04 10.38 25.38
N ARG A 145 6.14 9.04 25.42
CA ARG A 145 6.38 8.31 26.67
C ARG A 145 7.85 8.17 27.02
N ALA A 146 8.63 7.55 26.14
CA ALA A 146 10.07 7.37 26.35
C ALA A 146 10.89 8.62 26.05
N GLN A 147 10.29 9.62 25.38
CA GLN A 147 10.95 10.86 24.95
C GLN A 147 12.28 10.61 24.23
N LEU A 148 12.29 9.64 23.32
CA LEU A 148 13.47 9.20 22.57
C LEU A 148 14.21 10.40 21.97
N LYS A 149 15.51 10.49 22.25
CA LYS A 149 16.39 11.56 21.77
C LYS A 149 17.39 11.03 20.74
N SER A 150 17.89 11.95 19.93
CA SER A 150 18.98 11.67 18.98
C SER A 150 20.20 11.08 19.71
N GLY A 151 20.83 10.08 19.10
CA GLY A 151 21.99 9.38 19.64
C GLY A 151 21.68 8.29 20.68
N GLN A 152 20.46 8.22 21.22
CA GLN A 152 20.07 7.10 22.07
C GLN A 152 19.97 5.80 21.28
N VAL A 153 20.21 4.68 21.95
CA VAL A 153 20.10 3.34 21.37
C VAL A 153 18.70 2.77 21.62
N LEU A 154 17.98 2.50 20.52
CA LEU A 154 16.66 1.89 20.52
C LEU A 154 16.77 0.41 20.10
N LEU A 155 16.31 -0.51 20.94
CA LEU A 155 16.11 -1.92 20.57
C LEU A 155 14.62 -2.19 20.31
N VAL A 156 14.29 -2.58 19.08
CA VAL A 156 12.93 -2.93 18.67
C VAL A 156 12.79 -4.44 18.55
N LEU A 157 11.94 -5.05 19.38
CA LEU A 157 11.59 -6.47 19.27
C LEU A 157 10.43 -6.66 18.28
N GLY A 158 10.39 -7.82 17.61
CA GLY A 158 9.34 -8.10 16.62
C GLY A 158 9.34 -7.07 15.48
N ALA A 159 10.52 -6.55 15.12
CA ALA A 159 10.68 -5.32 14.37
C ALA A 159 10.07 -5.35 12.96
N ALA A 160 9.88 -6.52 12.37
CA ALA A 160 9.26 -6.66 11.04
C ALA A 160 7.73 -6.62 11.05
N GLY A 161 7.07 -6.60 12.20
CA GLY A 161 5.61 -6.43 12.30
C GLY A 161 5.17 -4.98 12.17
N GLY A 162 3.87 -4.71 12.01
CA GLY A 162 3.35 -3.36 11.76
C GLY A 162 3.81 -2.28 12.74
N VAL A 163 3.71 -2.54 14.05
CA VAL A 163 4.19 -1.60 15.10
C VAL A 163 5.72 -1.58 15.23
N GLY A 164 6.39 -2.69 14.91
CA GLY A 164 7.86 -2.77 14.94
C GLY A 164 8.47 -1.92 13.81
N VAL A 165 7.92 -2.02 12.61
CA VAL A 165 8.37 -1.28 11.43
C VAL A 165 8.18 0.21 11.63
N SER A 166 7.05 0.62 12.22
CA SER A 166 6.83 2.02 12.56
C SER A 166 7.81 2.49 13.65
N ALA A 167 8.11 1.67 14.66
CA ALA A 167 9.09 2.01 15.69
C ALA A 167 10.51 2.17 15.13
N VAL A 168 10.93 1.33 14.17
CA VAL A 168 12.22 1.47 13.49
C VAL A 168 12.29 2.80 12.75
N GLN A 169 11.31 3.11 11.91
CA GLN A 169 11.29 4.35 11.14
C GLN A 169 11.23 5.60 12.03
N ILE A 170 10.37 5.61 13.04
CA ILE A 170 10.27 6.72 14.01
C ILE A 170 11.57 6.87 14.78
N GLY A 171 12.22 5.78 15.18
CA GLY A 171 13.54 5.81 15.80
C GLY A 171 14.58 6.48 14.90
N LYS A 172 14.59 6.17 13.61
CA LYS A 172 15.48 6.83 12.63
C LYS A 172 15.14 8.31 12.45
N VAL A 173 13.87 8.68 12.36
CA VAL A 173 13.43 10.08 12.30
C VAL A 173 13.89 10.87 13.53
N CYS A 174 13.85 10.27 14.73
CA CYS A 174 14.33 10.88 15.96
C CYS A 174 15.87 10.94 16.08
N GLY A 175 16.61 10.39 15.12
CA GLY A 175 18.08 10.34 15.15
C GLY A 175 18.67 9.27 16.07
N ALA A 176 17.89 8.24 16.44
CA ALA A 176 18.37 7.14 17.27
C ALA A 176 19.27 6.16 16.50
N VAL A 177 20.11 5.44 17.24
CA VAL A 177 20.77 4.22 16.76
C VAL A 177 19.81 3.06 16.96
N VAL A 178 19.31 2.49 15.88
CA VAL A 178 18.23 1.51 15.90
C VAL A 178 18.77 0.11 15.69
N ILE A 179 18.52 -0.75 16.68
CA ILE A 179 18.75 -2.18 16.62
C ILE A 179 17.39 -2.87 16.46
N ALA A 180 17.22 -3.64 15.39
CA ALA A 180 15.98 -4.33 15.09
C ALA A 180 16.13 -5.85 15.28
N ALA A 181 15.23 -6.49 16.01
CA ALA A 181 15.21 -7.95 16.17
C ALA A 181 14.00 -8.54 15.44
N ALA A 182 14.26 -9.43 14.47
CA ALA A 182 13.23 -10.10 13.69
C ALA A 182 13.67 -11.52 13.32
N ARG A 183 12.72 -12.33 12.83
CA ARG A 183 12.96 -13.73 12.48
C ARG A 183 12.96 -13.89 10.96
N GLY A 184 14.08 -14.37 10.41
CA GLY A 184 14.20 -14.82 9.03
C GLY A 184 14.78 -13.78 8.06
N PRO A 185 15.45 -14.25 6.99
CA PRO A 185 16.32 -13.43 6.15
C PRO A 185 15.60 -12.34 5.37
N GLU A 186 14.38 -12.60 4.88
CA GLU A 186 13.58 -11.61 4.15
C GLU A 186 13.25 -10.39 5.03
N LYS A 187 12.83 -10.66 6.27
CA LYS A 187 12.53 -9.63 7.28
C LYS A 187 13.78 -8.85 7.68
N VAL A 188 14.92 -9.53 7.77
CA VAL A 188 16.21 -8.89 8.05
C VAL A 188 16.59 -7.91 6.95
N GLN A 189 16.50 -8.33 5.69
CA GLN A 189 16.83 -7.48 4.56
C GLN A 189 15.90 -6.27 4.46
N PHE A 190 14.61 -6.48 4.69
CA PHE A 190 13.62 -5.40 4.75
C PHE A 190 13.92 -4.38 5.87
N LEU A 191 14.32 -4.83 7.06
CA LEU A 191 14.64 -3.90 8.15
C LEU A 191 15.93 -3.11 7.89
N LYS A 192 16.91 -3.72 7.21
CA LYS A 192 18.10 -3.02 6.74
C LYS A 192 17.77 -1.94 5.71
N SER A 193 16.86 -2.22 4.76
CA SER A 193 16.46 -1.20 3.77
C SER A 193 15.71 -0.02 4.38
N LEU A 194 15.09 -0.20 5.56
CA LEU A 194 14.49 0.89 6.35
C LEU A 194 15.50 1.69 7.18
N GLY A 195 16.79 1.35 7.12
CA GLY A 195 17.86 2.09 7.80
C GLY A 195 18.12 1.67 9.23
N ALA A 196 17.70 0.47 9.66
CA ALA A 196 18.15 -0.10 10.94
C ALA A 196 19.68 -0.23 10.95
N ASP A 197 20.34 0.27 11.99
CA ASP A 197 21.80 0.28 12.11
C ASP A 197 22.37 -1.13 12.41
N HIS A 198 21.57 -1.97 13.06
CA HIS A 198 21.85 -3.39 13.27
C HIS A 198 20.57 -4.20 13.21
N VAL A 199 20.63 -5.39 12.62
CA VAL A 199 19.49 -6.30 12.58
C VAL A 199 19.91 -7.68 13.10
N VAL A 200 19.25 -8.14 14.15
CA VAL A 200 19.44 -9.46 14.75
C VAL A 200 18.46 -10.43 14.11
N ASP A 201 18.96 -11.48 13.45
CA ASP A 201 18.11 -12.59 13.02
C ASP A 201 17.93 -13.57 14.18
N ILE A 202 16.80 -13.47 14.88
CA ILE A 202 16.52 -14.32 16.05
C ILE A 202 16.27 -15.79 15.68
N SER A 203 16.30 -16.18 14.41
CA SER A 203 16.33 -17.58 13.99
C SER A 203 17.72 -18.21 14.05
N GLN A 204 18.78 -17.39 14.00
CA GLN A 204 20.18 -17.83 13.96
C GLN A 204 20.96 -17.35 15.18
N ASP A 205 20.66 -16.13 15.63
CA ASP A 205 21.48 -15.42 16.60
C ASP A 205 20.84 -15.36 17.99
N ASN A 206 21.72 -15.31 18.99
CA ASN A 206 21.33 -14.90 20.34
C ASN A 206 21.28 -13.37 20.42
N VAL A 207 20.11 -12.82 20.78
CA VAL A 207 19.91 -11.36 20.91
C VAL A 207 20.93 -10.72 21.85
N ILE A 208 21.28 -11.36 22.97
CA ILE A 208 22.22 -10.77 23.94
C ILE A 208 23.60 -10.63 23.30
N THR A 209 24.10 -11.70 22.68
CA THR A 209 25.43 -11.73 22.07
C THR A 209 25.51 -10.76 20.90
N SER A 210 24.58 -10.86 19.95
CA SER A 210 24.57 -10.02 18.73
C SER A 210 24.45 -8.53 19.06
N VAL A 211 23.59 -8.16 20.03
CA VAL A 211 23.47 -6.76 20.47
C VAL A 211 24.75 -6.29 21.16
N LYS A 212 25.34 -7.09 22.06
CA LYS A 212 26.59 -6.72 22.76
C LYS A 212 27.76 -6.53 21.80
N GLU A 213 27.88 -7.37 20.79
CA GLU A 213 28.93 -7.26 19.76
C GLU A 213 28.79 -5.96 18.96
N PHE A 214 27.58 -5.65 18.51
CA PHE A 214 27.30 -4.38 17.83
C PHE A 214 27.59 -3.17 18.72
N LEU A 215 27.11 -3.17 19.97
CA LEU A 215 27.35 -2.11 20.93
C LEU A 215 28.85 -1.88 21.16
N LYS A 216 29.62 -2.96 21.36
CA LYS A 216 31.08 -2.92 21.52
C LYS A 216 31.76 -2.34 20.28
N ALA A 217 31.39 -2.80 19.08
CA ALA A 217 31.95 -2.31 17.81
C ALA A 217 31.70 -0.81 17.60
N ARG A 218 30.54 -0.31 18.07
CA ARG A 218 30.14 1.12 17.97
C ARG A 218 30.56 1.96 19.18
N LYS A 219 31.27 1.36 20.16
CA LYS A 219 31.64 2.01 21.44
C LYS A 219 30.44 2.58 22.21
N LEU A 220 29.29 1.91 22.10
CA LEU A 220 28.05 2.23 22.81
C LEU A 220 27.97 1.41 24.11
N LYS A 221 27.41 1.99 25.17
CA LYS A 221 27.39 1.36 26.51
C LYS A 221 26.28 0.30 26.68
N GLY A 222 25.16 0.46 25.97
CA GLY A 222 23.96 -0.35 26.15
C GLY A 222 22.77 0.24 25.41
N VAL A 223 21.59 -0.34 25.63
CA VAL A 223 20.32 0.08 25.04
C VAL A 223 19.59 1.05 25.98
N ASP A 224 19.18 2.21 25.49
CA ASP A 224 18.49 3.25 26.27
C ASP A 224 16.97 3.09 26.25
N VAL A 225 16.42 2.58 25.15
CA VAL A 225 14.98 2.36 25.00
C VAL A 225 14.73 0.96 24.43
N LEU A 226 13.89 0.18 25.11
CA LEU A 226 13.38 -1.11 24.64
C LEU A 226 11.93 -0.95 24.17
N TYR A 227 11.66 -1.26 22.91
CA TYR A 227 10.32 -1.29 22.34
C TYR A 227 9.86 -2.75 22.18
N ASP A 228 8.89 -3.18 23.00
CA ASP A 228 8.53 -4.59 23.12
C ASP A 228 7.03 -4.87 22.85
N PRO A 229 6.70 -5.32 21.63
CA PRO A 229 5.40 -5.87 21.28
C PRO A 229 5.32 -7.41 21.45
N VAL A 230 6.37 -8.06 21.96
CA VAL A 230 6.53 -9.53 21.92
C VAL A 230 6.27 -10.18 23.27
N GLY A 231 6.92 -9.73 24.33
CA GLY A 231 6.85 -10.39 25.64
C GLY A 231 7.71 -11.66 25.79
N GLY A 232 7.47 -12.40 26.86
CA GLY A 232 8.07 -13.71 27.14
C GLY A 232 9.60 -13.72 27.27
N LYS A 233 10.23 -14.81 26.83
CA LYS A 233 11.69 -15.02 26.91
C LYS A 233 12.49 -13.92 26.18
N LEU A 234 11.99 -13.41 25.05
CA LEU A 234 12.71 -12.43 24.25
C LEU A 234 12.92 -11.12 25.02
N THR A 235 11.91 -10.66 25.76
CA THR A 235 12.00 -9.52 26.68
C THR A 235 13.03 -9.75 27.76
N LYS A 236 13.02 -10.94 28.37
CA LYS A 236 13.99 -11.32 29.43
C LYS A 236 15.44 -11.24 28.93
N ASP A 237 15.68 -11.67 27.70
CA ASP A 237 17.01 -11.60 27.09
C ASP A 237 17.38 -10.16 26.70
N ALA A 238 16.45 -9.39 26.14
CA ALA A 238 16.65 -7.97 25.80
C ALA A 238 16.94 -7.10 27.04
N MET A 239 16.37 -7.41 28.21
CA MET A 239 16.66 -6.69 29.45
C MET A 239 18.13 -6.78 29.90
N LYS A 240 18.88 -7.79 29.44
CA LYS A 240 20.30 -7.97 29.81
C LYS A 240 21.27 -7.05 29.07
N VAL A 241 20.79 -6.30 28.08
CA VAL A 241 21.60 -5.36 27.28
C VAL A 241 21.18 -3.90 27.49
N LEU A 242 20.25 -3.63 28.41
CA LEU A 242 19.81 -2.28 28.73
C LEU A 242 20.83 -1.53 29.57
N ASN A 243 20.91 -0.22 29.32
CA ASN A 243 21.64 0.72 30.15
C ASN A 243 20.98 0.89 31.54
N TRP A 244 21.75 1.46 32.46
CA TRP A 244 21.16 2.12 33.63
C TRP A 244 20.32 3.31 33.14
N GLY A 245 19.15 3.55 33.72
CA GLY A 245 18.25 4.62 33.29
C GLY A 245 17.38 4.30 32.06
N ALA A 246 17.39 3.06 31.57
CA ALA A 246 16.66 2.70 30.36
C ALA A 246 15.13 2.77 30.50
N ASN A 247 14.46 3.06 29.39
CA ASN A 247 13.00 3.08 29.26
C ASN A 247 12.52 1.79 28.59
N ILE A 248 11.58 1.09 29.22
CA ILE A 248 10.97 -0.14 28.70
C ILE A 248 9.53 0.16 28.29
N LEU A 249 9.25 0.09 26.99
CA LEU A 249 7.92 0.28 26.41
C LEU A 249 7.26 -1.08 26.22
N VAL A 250 6.27 -1.37 27.06
CA VAL A 250 5.41 -2.56 26.96
C VAL A 250 4.25 -2.23 26.02
N ILE A 251 4.30 -2.80 24.81
CA ILE A 251 3.36 -2.51 23.72
C ILE A 251 2.36 -3.65 23.50
N GLY A 252 2.81 -4.89 23.65
CA GLY A 252 1.98 -6.06 23.39
C GLY A 252 2.69 -7.36 23.74
N PHE A 253 1.96 -8.47 23.57
CA PHE A 253 2.37 -9.80 24.00
C PHE A 253 2.25 -10.80 22.84
N ALA A 254 2.84 -10.49 21.68
CA ALA A 254 2.69 -11.30 20.47
C ALA A 254 3.20 -12.74 20.62
N SER A 255 4.06 -13.01 21.61
CA SER A 255 4.49 -14.38 21.99
C SER A 255 3.38 -15.20 22.62
N GLY A 256 2.37 -14.56 23.22
CA GLY A 256 1.38 -15.18 24.10
C GLY A 256 1.77 -15.20 25.58
N GLU A 257 3.01 -14.80 25.91
CA GLU A 257 3.53 -14.78 27.28
C GLU A 257 3.72 -13.34 27.77
N VAL A 258 3.21 -13.05 28.97
CA VAL A 258 3.43 -11.76 29.63
C VAL A 258 4.88 -11.70 30.14
N PRO A 259 5.65 -10.63 29.85
CA PRO A 259 7.01 -10.50 30.34
C PRO A 259 7.04 -10.25 31.84
N ILE A 260 8.00 -10.89 32.53
CA ILE A 260 8.28 -10.63 33.95
C ILE A 260 9.45 -9.64 34.02
N ILE A 261 9.17 -8.42 34.49
CA ILE A 261 10.18 -7.38 34.74
C ILE A 261 10.49 -7.38 36.25
N PRO A 262 11.69 -7.84 36.69
CA PRO A 262 12.00 -7.95 38.10
C PRO A 262 12.18 -6.57 38.74
N ALA A 263 11.30 -6.22 39.69
CA ALA A 263 11.30 -4.90 40.33
C ALA A 263 12.61 -4.59 41.06
N ASN A 264 13.27 -5.59 41.65
CA ASN A 264 14.59 -5.44 42.27
C ASN A 264 15.68 -5.03 41.27
N ILE A 265 15.62 -5.55 40.03
CA ILE A 265 16.55 -5.14 38.96
C ILE A 265 16.19 -3.74 38.45
N ALA A 266 14.91 -3.47 38.23
CA ALA A 266 14.45 -2.15 37.82
C ALA A 266 14.86 -1.05 38.81
N LEU A 267 14.78 -1.33 40.11
CA LEU A 267 15.26 -0.45 41.19
C LEU A 267 16.77 -0.18 41.07
N VAL A 268 17.60 -1.22 41.00
CA VAL A 268 19.07 -1.06 40.95
C VAL A 268 19.53 -0.41 39.64
N LYS A 269 18.86 -0.70 38.52
CA LYS A 269 19.17 -0.15 37.20
C LYS A 269 18.47 1.18 36.90
N ASN A 270 17.62 1.68 37.80
CA ASN A 270 16.81 2.89 37.61
C ASN A 270 16.02 2.87 36.29
N TRP A 271 15.35 1.76 36.00
CA TRP A 271 14.54 1.63 34.79
C TRP A 271 13.17 2.28 34.96
N THR A 272 12.66 2.86 33.87
CA THR A 272 11.27 3.30 33.77
C THR A 272 10.48 2.32 32.91
N ILE A 273 9.37 1.82 33.42
CA ILE A 273 8.49 0.90 32.70
C ILE A 273 7.23 1.66 32.27
N HIS A 274 6.98 1.72 30.97
CA HIS A 274 5.81 2.35 30.39
C HIS A 274 4.86 1.28 29.86
N GLY A 275 3.65 1.21 30.40
CA GLY A 275 2.52 0.64 29.67
C GLY A 275 2.01 1.61 28.61
N LEU A 276 1.64 1.10 27.44
CA LEU A 276 0.98 1.86 26.40
C LEU A 276 -0.28 1.13 25.91
N TYR A 277 -1.45 1.58 26.37
CA TYR A 277 -2.72 1.15 25.83
C TYR A 277 -3.34 2.24 24.96
N TRP A 278 -3.22 2.09 23.63
CA TRP A 278 -3.67 3.09 22.66
C TRP A 278 -5.17 3.42 22.77
N GLY A 279 -6.02 2.41 23.02
CA GLY A 279 -7.46 2.60 23.21
C GLY A 279 -7.80 3.49 24.42
N SER A 280 -7.09 3.32 25.54
CA SER A 280 -7.27 4.15 26.75
C SER A 280 -6.86 5.61 26.53
N TYR A 281 -5.83 5.88 25.71
CA TYR A 281 -5.49 7.26 25.34
C TYR A 281 -6.62 7.99 24.62
N ARG A 282 -7.45 7.30 23.83
CA ARG A 282 -8.60 7.92 23.17
C ARG A 282 -9.65 8.44 24.14
N ILE A 283 -9.73 7.83 25.31
CA ILE A 283 -10.73 8.16 26.32
C ILE A 283 -10.18 9.23 27.26
N HIS A 284 -8.96 9.05 27.75
CA HIS A 284 -8.41 9.88 28.82
C HIS A 284 -7.52 11.03 28.34
N CYS A 285 -6.83 10.86 27.21
CA CYS A 285 -5.86 11.84 26.68
C CYS A 285 -5.96 11.97 25.14
N PRO A 286 -7.14 12.25 24.55
CA PRO A 286 -7.34 12.21 23.10
C PRO A 286 -6.45 13.20 22.34
N SER A 287 -6.11 14.36 22.94
CA SER A 287 -5.23 15.37 22.34
C SER A 287 -3.82 14.86 22.05
N VAL A 288 -3.30 13.91 22.85
CA VAL A 288 -2.00 13.28 22.60
C VAL A 288 -2.04 12.44 21.32
N LEU A 289 -3.15 11.75 21.07
CA LEU A 289 -3.35 10.98 19.84
C LEU A 289 -3.56 11.88 18.64
N GLU A 290 -4.33 12.96 18.81
CA GLU A 290 -4.55 13.95 17.76
C GLU A 290 -3.21 14.54 17.27
N TYR A 291 -2.40 15.05 18.20
CA TYR A 291 -1.05 15.54 17.89
C TYR A 291 -0.19 14.47 17.20
N SER A 292 -0.21 13.25 17.74
CA SER A 292 0.55 12.13 17.21
C SER A 292 0.20 11.84 15.74
N LEU A 293 -1.09 11.78 15.41
CA LEU A 293 -1.55 11.46 14.06
C LEU A 293 -1.32 12.61 13.08
N GLN A 294 -1.51 13.86 13.51
CA GLN A 294 -1.17 15.03 12.70
C GLN A 294 0.31 15.07 12.34
N GLU A 295 1.20 14.84 13.30
CA GLU A 295 2.64 14.85 13.06
C GLU A 295 3.08 13.68 12.16
N LEU A 296 2.51 12.50 12.36
CA LEU A 296 2.77 11.35 11.50
C LEU A 296 2.29 11.57 10.05
N LEU A 297 1.15 12.20 9.84
CA LEU A 297 0.68 12.57 8.49
C LEU A 297 1.59 13.62 7.86
N SER A 298 2.11 14.56 8.64
CA SER A 298 3.15 15.51 8.22
C SER A 298 4.45 14.81 7.82
N TRP A 299 4.90 13.80 8.58
CA TRP A 299 6.08 13.00 8.24
C TRP A 299 5.88 12.17 6.99
N LEU A 300 4.69 11.58 6.83
CA LEU A 300 4.33 10.82 5.64
C LEU A 300 4.33 11.72 4.40
N ALA A 301 3.74 12.92 4.48
CA ALA A 301 3.73 13.88 3.38
C ALA A 301 5.14 14.36 2.99
N ARG A 302 6.04 14.50 3.97
CA ARG A 302 7.46 14.85 3.76
C ARG A 302 8.34 13.68 3.33
N GLY A 303 7.78 12.47 3.21
CA GLY A 303 8.54 11.26 2.88
C GLY A 303 9.54 10.81 3.95
N MET A 304 9.40 11.29 5.19
CA MET A 304 10.27 10.91 6.32
C MET A 304 9.94 9.51 6.84
N ILE A 305 8.69 9.08 6.65
CA ILE A 305 8.22 7.72 6.92
C ILE A 305 7.48 7.21 5.70
N SER A 306 7.47 5.90 5.52
CA SER A 306 6.70 5.20 4.50
C SER A 306 5.93 4.03 5.10
N ILE A 307 4.78 3.70 4.52
CA ILE A 307 3.94 2.61 5.01
C ILE A 307 3.98 1.48 4.01
N TYR A 308 4.66 0.41 4.39
CA TYR A 308 4.76 -0.79 3.57
C TYR A 308 3.58 -1.73 3.84
N ILE A 309 2.77 -1.96 2.79
CA ILE A 309 1.68 -2.93 2.79
C ILE A 309 2.18 -4.20 2.10
N SER A 310 2.54 -5.23 2.86
CA SER A 310 3.04 -6.49 2.29
C SER A 310 1.95 -7.30 1.60
N HIS A 311 0.73 -7.25 2.12
CA HIS A 311 -0.39 -8.03 1.60
C HIS A 311 -1.66 -7.19 1.53
N LYS A 312 -2.34 -7.27 0.38
CA LYS A 312 -3.64 -6.67 0.13
C LYS A 312 -4.63 -7.79 -0.11
N TYR A 313 -5.69 -7.83 0.68
CA TYR A 313 -6.78 -8.79 0.55
C TYR A 313 -8.05 -8.04 0.16
N SER A 314 -8.95 -8.71 -0.55
CA SER A 314 -10.33 -8.27 -0.72
C SER A 314 -11.18 -8.69 0.50
N PRO A 315 -12.40 -8.14 0.69
CA PRO A 315 -13.32 -8.62 1.72
C PRO A 315 -13.61 -10.12 1.57
N ALA A 316 -13.66 -10.63 0.33
CA ALA A 316 -13.84 -12.06 0.05
C ALA A 316 -12.65 -12.95 0.46
N GLU A 317 -11.53 -12.36 0.89
CA GLU A 317 -10.33 -13.05 1.37
C GLU A 317 -10.03 -12.73 2.84
N ALA A 318 -11.00 -12.17 3.57
CA ALA A 318 -10.79 -11.74 4.96
C ALA A 318 -10.30 -12.89 5.87
N ASN A 319 -10.78 -14.11 5.67
CA ASN A 319 -10.30 -15.30 6.39
C ASN A 319 -8.80 -15.56 6.15
N LEU A 320 -8.32 -15.45 4.90
CA LEU A 320 -6.91 -15.57 4.55
C LEU A 320 -6.08 -14.45 5.19
N ALA A 321 -6.65 -13.25 5.25
CA ALA A 321 -6.00 -12.11 5.89
C ALA A 321 -5.79 -12.32 7.40
N PHE A 322 -6.81 -12.86 8.08
CA PHE A 322 -6.68 -13.25 9.49
C PHE A 322 -5.71 -14.43 9.69
N ALA A 323 -5.71 -15.41 8.79
CA ALA A 323 -4.74 -16.51 8.81
C ALA A 323 -3.30 -15.99 8.70
N ALA A 324 -3.04 -15.05 7.79
CA ALA A 324 -1.70 -14.48 7.59
C ALA A 324 -1.21 -13.68 8.82
N ILE A 325 -2.09 -12.97 9.51
CA ILE A 325 -1.77 -12.33 10.80
C ILE A 325 -1.48 -13.36 11.89
N LYS A 326 -2.32 -14.40 12.02
CA LYS A 326 -2.17 -15.47 13.01
C LYS A 326 -0.81 -16.17 12.84
N ASP A 327 -0.44 -16.48 11.60
CA ASP A 327 0.81 -17.17 11.24
C ASP A 327 2.04 -16.25 11.24
N ARG A 328 1.88 -14.96 11.59
CA ARG A 328 2.97 -13.96 11.63
C ARG A 328 3.71 -13.81 10.29
N LYS A 329 2.99 -13.98 9.18
CA LYS A 329 3.50 -13.81 7.80
C LYS A 329 3.69 -12.34 7.41
N ALA A 330 3.21 -11.40 8.23
CA ALA A 330 3.35 -9.97 7.98
C ALA A 330 4.81 -9.53 7.89
N ILE A 331 5.10 -8.74 6.86
CA ILE A 331 6.23 -7.81 6.81
C ILE A 331 5.63 -6.41 6.71
N GLY A 332 5.78 -5.59 7.75
CA GLY A 332 5.03 -4.34 7.87
C GLY A 332 3.54 -4.58 8.09
N LYS A 333 2.69 -3.95 7.27
CA LYS A 333 1.24 -3.93 7.44
C LYS A 333 0.52 -4.78 6.38
N MET A 334 -0.67 -5.24 6.72
CA MET A 334 -1.61 -5.87 5.81
C MET A 334 -2.88 -5.03 5.76
N SER A 335 -3.60 -5.11 4.64
CA SER A 335 -4.84 -4.37 4.45
C SER A 335 -5.93 -5.25 3.82
N VAL A 336 -7.18 -4.95 4.16
CA VAL A 336 -8.33 -5.34 3.36
C VAL A 336 -8.73 -4.12 2.54
N THR A 337 -8.62 -4.22 1.23
CA THR A 337 -8.98 -3.15 0.29
C THR A 337 -10.40 -3.37 -0.18
N ILE A 338 -11.24 -2.36 0.01
CA ILE A 338 -12.63 -2.41 -0.43
C ILE A 338 -12.65 -1.89 -1.87
N ALA A 339 -13.11 -2.74 -2.78
CA ALA A 339 -13.16 -2.41 -4.20
C ALA A 339 -14.14 -1.27 -4.44
N GLU A 340 -13.74 -0.30 -5.26
CA GLU A 340 -14.69 0.59 -5.91
C GLU A 340 -15.36 -0.20 -7.04
N LYS A 341 -16.70 -0.17 -7.13
CA LYS A 341 -17.32 -0.32 -8.45
C LYS A 341 -16.76 0.82 -9.30
N PRO A 342 -16.25 0.57 -10.51
CA PRO A 342 -15.60 1.62 -11.28
C PRO A 342 -16.61 2.72 -11.61
N GLU A 343 -16.55 3.82 -10.86
CA GLU A 343 -17.03 5.12 -11.33
C GLU A 343 -15.96 5.65 -12.30
N ILE A 344 -16.38 6.00 -13.50
CA ILE A 344 -15.53 6.58 -14.53
C ILE A 344 -15.11 7.98 -14.05
N ALA A 345 -13.97 8.13 -13.36
CA ALA A 345 -13.42 9.43 -13.02
C ALA A 345 -11.88 9.48 -12.86
N ALA A 346 -11.27 10.29 -13.73
CA ALA A 346 -10.08 11.12 -13.59
C ALA A 346 -8.72 10.52 -13.13
N VAL A 347 -7.80 10.49 -14.10
CA VAL A 347 -6.36 10.27 -13.98
C VAL A 347 -5.67 11.51 -13.38
N CYS A 348 -4.92 11.38 -12.29
CA CYS A 348 -3.73 12.18 -12.01
C CYS A 348 -2.89 11.64 -10.83
N HIS A 349 -1.56 11.69 -10.99
CA HIS A 349 -0.50 11.63 -9.96
C HIS A 349 -0.04 10.26 -9.42
N VAL A 350 0.89 9.61 -10.12
CA VAL A 350 1.90 8.72 -9.52
C VAL A 350 3.21 8.84 -10.30
N ARG A 351 4.16 9.68 -9.87
CA ARG A 351 5.42 9.93 -10.60
C ARG A 351 6.68 9.36 -9.96
N HIS A 352 6.59 8.60 -8.86
CA HIS A 352 7.81 8.11 -8.19
C HIS A 352 7.80 6.66 -7.65
N ILE A 353 6.64 5.99 -7.61
CA ILE A 353 6.54 4.58 -7.14
C ILE A 353 6.64 3.57 -8.32
N ALA A 354 6.61 4.09 -9.54
CA ALA A 354 6.39 3.26 -10.72
C ALA A 354 7.65 2.50 -11.21
N TYR A 355 8.86 2.90 -10.80
CA TYR A 355 10.09 2.32 -11.38
C TYR A 355 10.35 0.85 -10.98
N GLU A 356 9.88 0.39 -9.82
CA GLU A 356 10.02 -1.02 -9.40
C GLU A 356 8.79 -1.89 -9.74
N TYR A 357 7.59 -1.32 -9.85
CA TYR A 357 6.35 -2.06 -10.19
C TYR A 357 6.08 -2.17 -11.70
N MET A 358 6.65 -1.29 -12.54
CA MET A 358 6.37 -1.28 -13.99
C MET A 358 7.10 -2.38 -14.78
N THR A 359 8.12 -3.03 -14.23
CA THR A 359 8.83 -4.14 -14.90
C THR A 359 8.04 -5.46 -14.86
N ARG A 360 6.95 -5.58 -14.09
CA ARG A 360 6.19 -6.83 -13.93
C ARG A 360 4.67 -6.77 -14.14
N GLY A 361 4.09 -5.69 -14.70
CA GLY A 361 2.68 -5.83 -15.12
C GLY A 361 1.87 -4.63 -15.57
N THR A 362 2.26 -3.38 -15.32
CA THR A 362 1.37 -2.24 -15.66
C THR A 362 1.57 -1.72 -17.09
N LEU A 363 2.75 -1.90 -17.68
CA LEU A 363 3.04 -1.46 -19.05
C LEU A 363 2.75 -2.54 -20.11
N CYS A 364 2.67 -3.81 -19.71
CA CYS A 364 2.26 -4.93 -20.56
C CYS A 364 0.74 -5.13 -20.50
N ILE A 365 -0.02 -4.15 -20.97
CA ILE A 365 -1.48 -4.31 -21.11
C ILE A 365 -1.74 -5.40 -22.15
N SER A 366 -2.11 -6.59 -21.71
CA SER A 366 -2.43 -7.71 -22.60
C SER A 366 -3.84 -7.54 -23.16
N HIS A 367 -3.99 -7.63 -24.49
CA HIS A 367 -5.28 -7.70 -25.17
C HIS A 367 -5.32 -9.00 -25.95
N VAL A 368 -5.74 -10.07 -25.29
CA VAL A 368 -5.96 -11.36 -25.95
C VAL A 368 -7.47 -11.54 -26.03
N GLU A 369 -8.04 -11.57 -27.22
CA GLU A 369 -9.28 -12.31 -27.39
C GLU A 369 -8.92 -13.79 -27.19
N GLU A 370 -9.67 -14.51 -26.35
CA GLU A 370 -9.46 -15.93 -26.02
C GLU A 370 -9.31 -16.87 -27.23
N LYS A 371 -9.62 -16.39 -28.44
CA LYS A 371 -9.64 -17.15 -29.68
C LYS A 371 -8.31 -17.16 -30.46
N ASP A 372 -7.35 -16.29 -30.12
CA ASP A 372 -6.20 -16.04 -31.01
C ASP A 372 -4.96 -16.92 -30.77
N VAL A 373 -4.82 -17.60 -29.62
CA VAL A 373 -3.73 -18.57 -29.39
C VAL A 373 -4.15 -19.57 -28.29
N SER A 374 -4.03 -20.87 -28.56
CA SER A 374 -4.24 -21.88 -27.52
C SER A 374 -3.16 -21.74 -26.43
N SER A 375 -3.53 -21.89 -25.15
CA SER A 375 -2.59 -21.85 -24.02
C SER A 375 -1.41 -22.81 -24.20
N HIS A 376 -1.62 -23.94 -24.87
CA HIS A 376 -0.60 -24.95 -25.17
C HIS A 376 0.46 -24.50 -26.19
N GLU A 377 0.10 -23.76 -27.25
CA GLU A 377 1.10 -23.25 -28.22
C GLU A 377 2.00 -22.17 -27.60
N LEU A 378 1.43 -21.38 -26.68
CA LEU A 378 2.15 -20.39 -25.88
C LEU A 378 3.10 -21.06 -24.89
N GLU A 379 2.66 -22.10 -24.18
CA GLU A 379 3.50 -22.89 -23.26
C GLU A 379 4.65 -23.59 -23.99
N PHE A 380 4.37 -24.18 -25.16
CA PHE A 380 5.40 -24.81 -26.00
C PHE A 380 6.44 -23.79 -26.48
N SER A 381 6.00 -22.60 -26.90
CA SER A 381 6.90 -21.53 -27.38
C SER A 381 7.73 -20.90 -26.25
N VAL A 382 7.17 -20.79 -25.05
CA VAL A 382 7.86 -20.28 -23.85
C VAL A 382 8.83 -21.31 -23.29
N GLY A 383 8.48 -22.61 -23.36
CA GLY A 383 9.31 -23.71 -22.87
C GLY A 383 10.62 -23.94 -23.64
N GLN A 384 10.78 -23.35 -24.84
CA GLN A 384 12.03 -23.43 -25.61
C GLN A 384 12.95 -22.21 -25.47
N LEU A 385 12.58 -21.22 -24.66
CA LEU A 385 13.35 -19.97 -24.52
C LEU A 385 14.26 -20.05 -23.29
N GLU A 386 15.50 -20.52 -23.46
CA GLU A 386 16.54 -20.43 -22.44
C GLU A 386 17.12 -18.99 -22.40
N ASN A 387 16.96 -18.29 -21.26
CA ASN A 387 17.54 -16.98 -20.91
C ASN A 387 16.85 -15.72 -21.54
N PRO A 388 16.90 -14.52 -20.91
CA PRO A 388 16.08 -13.34 -21.26
C PRO A 388 16.41 -12.74 -22.65
N PHE A 389 17.54 -13.10 -23.26
CA PHE A 389 17.90 -12.71 -24.63
C PHE A 389 16.98 -13.34 -25.70
N GLY A 390 16.41 -14.53 -25.46
CA GLY A 390 15.49 -15.18 -26.41
C GLY A 390 14.15 -14.45 -26.52
N ILE A 391 13.61 -14.00 -25.38
CA ILE A 391 12.30 -13.33 -25.32
C ILE A 391 12.32 -11.98 -26.05
N LEU A 392 13.35 -11.15 -25.82
CA LEU A 392 13.44 -9.82 -26.47
C LEU A 392 13.60 -9.93 -27.98
N ASN A 393 14.41 -10.87 -28.47
CA ASN A 393 14.58 -11.12 -29.91
C ASN A 393 13.29 -11.63 -30.56
N PHE A 394 12.58 -12.53 -29.88
CA PHE A 394 11.30 -13.05 -30.38
C PHE A 394 10.19 -11.99 -30.38
N VAL A 395 10.12 -11.17 -29.33
CA VAL A 395 9.23 -10.00 -29.23
C VAL A 395 9.51 -9.01 -30.36
N LYS A 396 10.79 -8.77 -30.69
CA LYS A 396 11.18 -7.90 -31.80
C LYS A 396 10.67 -8.45 -33.13
N LYS A 397 10.80 -9.76 -33.38
CA LYS A 397 10.25 -10.43 -34.58
C LYS A 397 8.73 -10.27 -34.66
N LEU A 398 8.00 -10.49 -33.56
CA LEU A 398 6.53 -10.31 -33.52
C LEU A 398 6.13 -8.85 -33.77
N LYS A 399 6.89 -7.90 -33.23
CA LYS A 399 6.68 -6.46 -33.50
C LYS A 399 6.88 -6.14 -34.98
N ASP A 400 7.90 -6.69 -35.62
CA ASP A 400 8.19 -6.47 -37.03
C ASP A 400 7.12 -7.10 -37.94
N GLU A 401 6.66 -8.31 -37.62
CA GLU A 401 5.50 -8.95 -38.27
C GLU A 401 4.23 -8.11 -38.13
N GLY A 402 3.94 -7.62 -36.91
CA GLY A 402 2.83 -6.71 -36.65
C GLY A 402 2.92 -5.42 -37.49
N ASN A 403 4.14 -4.86 -37.64
CA ASN A 403 4.37 -3.67 -38.47
C ASN A 403 4.09 -3.94 -39.96
N MET A 404 4.46 -5.11 -40.48
CA MET A 404 4.16 -5.51 -41.85
C MET A 404 2.65 -5.65 -42.07
N LEU A 405 1.96 -6.33 -41.15
CA LEU A 405 0.50 -6.53 -41.20
C LEU A 405 -0.26 -5.20 -41.08
N TYR A 406 0.22 -4.28 -40.22
CA TYR A 406 -0.34 -2.94 -40.11
C TYR A 406 -0.23 -2.15 -41.43
N LYS A 407 0.90 -2.24 -42.13
CA LYS A 407 1.12 -1.62 -43.45
C LYS A 407 0.22 -2.23 -44.53
N GLN A 408 -0.03 -3.54 -44.46
CA GLN A 408 -0.95 -4.28 -45.34
C GLN A 408 -2.44 -4.10 -44.97
N ASN A 409 -2.74 -3.29 -43.95
CA ASN A 409 -4.09 -3.02 -43.46
C ASN A 409 -4.80 -4.24 -42.81
N HIS A 410 -4.06 -5.28 -42.42
CA HIS A 410 -4.58 -6.46 -41.72
C HIS A 410 -4.62 -6.20 -40.20
N MET A 411 -5.58 -5.40 -39.74
CA MET A 411 -5.61 -4.90 -38.36
C MET A 411 -5.77 -6.01 -37.30
N GLY A 412 -6.66 -6.98 -37.52
CA GLY A 412 -6.86 -8.09 -36.56
C GLY A 412 -5.58 -8.88 -36.31
N SER A 413 -4.88 -9.27 -37.39
CA SER A 413 -3.60 -9.97 -37.30
C SER A 413 -2.49 -9.12 -36.70
N ALA A 414 -2.45 -7.81 -37.01
CA ALA A 414 -1.48 -6.89 -36.42
C ALA A 414 -1.70 -6.72 -34.89
N ILE A 415 -2.97 -6.59 -34.48
CA ILE A 415 -3.38 -6.54 -33.06
C ILE A 415 -2.92 -7.82 -32.34
N ALA A 416 -3.23 -9.00 -32.90
CA ALA A 416 -2.81 -10.28 -32.32
C ALA A 416 -1.30 -10.35 -32.11
N LYS A 417 -0.50 -9.96 -33.12
CA LYS A 417 0.97 -9.97 -33.02
C LYS A 417 1.52 -9.04 -31.94
N TYR A 418 1.02 -7.81 -31.85
CA TYR A 418 1.45 -6.88 -30.80
C TYR A 418 1.00 -7.33 -29.40
N SER A 419 -0.19 -7.89 -29.27
CA SER A 419 -0.70 -8.43 -28.00
C SER A 419 0.09 -9.62 -27.49
N ILE A 420 0.47 -10.55 -28.37
CA ILE A 420 1.35 -11.68 -28.02
C ILE A 420 2.72 -11.16 -27.59
N ALA A 421 3.27 -10.17 -28.29
CA ALA A 421 4.54 -9.55 -27.93
C ALA A 421 4.50 -8.91 -26.52
N LEU A 422 3.44 -8.17 -26.19
CA LEU A 422 3.25 -7.60 -24.85
C LEU A 422 3.07 -8.68 -23.77
N LYS A 423 2.35 -9.75 -24.08
CA LYS A 423 2.16 -10.89 -23.17
C LYS A 423 3.48 -11.59 -22.87
N LEU A 424 4.33 -11.80 -23.87
CA LEU A 424 5.65 -12.41 -23.67
C LEU A 424 6.59 -11.54 -22.82
N LEU A 425 6.54 -10.22 -23.00
CA LEU A 425 7.29 -9.28 -22.16
C LEU A 425 6.84 -9.32 -20.69
N SER A 426 5.59 -9.71 -20.40
CA SER A 426 5.13 -9.89 -19.00
C SER A 426 5.82 -11.05 -18.27
N PHE A 427 6.42 -12.00 -19.00
CA PHE A 427 7.16 -13.14 -18.45
C PHE A 427 8.68 -12.92 -18.41
N ALA A 428 9.19 -11.82 -18.97
CA ALA A 428 10.61 -11.54 -18.99
C ALA A 428 11.13 -11.09 -17.61
N SER A 429 12.24 -11.67 -17.15
CA SER A 429 12.97 -11.18 -15.98
C SER A 429 14.13 -10.30 -16.44
N VAL A 430 14.14 -9.05 -15.98
CA VAL A 430 15.12 -8.03 -16.36
C VAL A 430 16.04 -7.75 -15.16
N CYS A 431 17.33 -8.07 -15.29
CA CYS A 431 18.26 -8.09 -14.15
C CYS A 431 19.32 -6.96 -14.16
N ASN A 432 19.53 -6.27 -15.28
CA ASN A 432 20.50 -5.17 -15.41
C ASN A 432 19.87 -3.90 -16.03
N GLU A 433 20.54 -2.75 -15.89
CA GLU A 433 20.01 -1.44 -16.33
C GLU A 433 19.90 -1.29 -17.85
N GLU A 434 20.77 -1.93 -18.62
CA GLU A 434 20.74 -1.89 -20.09
C GLU A 434 19.50 -2.62 -20.64
N ASP A 435 19.20 -3.79 -20.07
CA ASP A 435 18.00 -4.56 -20.37
C ASP A 435 16.72 -3.82 -19.95
N LYS A 436 16.75 -3.05 -18.85
CA LYS A 436 15.61 -2.21 -18.42
C LYS A 436 15.29 -1.13 -19.44
N LEU A 437 16.32 -0.49 -20.00
CA LEU A 437 16.13 0.53 -21.03
C LEU A 437 15.57 -0.08 -22.31
N MET A 438 16.13 -1.19 -22.78
CA MET A 438 15.68 -1.91 -23.97
C MET A 438 14.25 -2.44 -23.83
N PHE A 439 13.92 -2.98 -22.65
CA PHE A 439 12.57 -3.42 -22.30
C PHE A 439 11.58 -2.26 -22.37
N SER A 440 11.90 -1.14 -21.72
CA SER A 440 11.04 0.04 -21.65
C SER A 440 10.73 0.63 -23.03
N VAL A 441 11.75 0.79 -23.88
CA VAL A 441 11.59 1.29 -25.25
C VAL A 441 10.69 0.36 -26.07
N THR A 442 10.84 -0.95 -25.88
CA THR A 442 10.07 -1.95 -26.62
C THR A 442 8.59 -1.94 -26.23
N VAL A 443 8.29 -1.92 -24.93
CA VAL A 443 6.91 -1.90 -24.43
C VAL A 443 6.17 -0.62 -24.80
N VAL A 444 6.82 0.55 -24.66
CA VAL A 444 6.24 1.84 -25.10
C VAL A 444 5.89 1.78 -26.59
N SER A 445 6.82 1.28 -27.41
CA SER A 445 6.59 1.17 -28.85
C SER A 445 5.46 0.21 -29.21
N LEU A 446 5.30 -0.92 -28.50
CA LEU A 446 4.24 -1.89 -28.74
C LEU A 446 2.86 -1.32 -28.39
N ASN A 447 2.71 -0.68 -27.22
CA ASN A 447 1.46 -0.03 -26.82
C ASN A 447 1.05 1.05 -27.81
N LEU A 448 2.01 1.85 -28.27
CA LEU A 448 1.80 2.86 -29.29
C LEU A 448 1.33 2.22 -30.62
N ASN A 449 2.00 1.19 -31.10
CA ASN A 449 1.60 0.52 -32.35
C ASN A 449 0.21 -0.12 -32.25
N LEU A 450 -0.09 -0.74 -31.12
CA LEU A 450 -1.39 -1.32 -30.83
C LEU A 450 -2.49 -0.25 -30.80
N ALA A 451 -2.24 0.91 -30.18
CA ALA A 451 -3.14 2.05 -30.22
C ALA A 451 -3.40 2.55 -31.66
N ALA A 452 -2.41 2.50 -32.54
CA ALA A 452 -2.61 2.85 -33.96
C ALA A 452 -3.55 1.88 -34.68
N CYS A 453 -3.49 0.58 -34.37
CA CYS A 453 -4.45 -0.40 -34.88
C CYS A 453 -5.87 -0.10 -34.38
N PHE A 454 -6.03 0.18 -33.08
CA PHE A 454 -7.34 0.45 -32.49
C PHE A 454 -7.98 1.75 -33.00
N ILE A 455 -7.19 2.75 -33.38
CA ILE A 455 -7.70 3.93 -34.10
C ILE A 455 -8.35 3.49 -35.43
N LYS A 456 -7.70 2.61 -36.20
CA LYS A 456 -8.23 2.16 -37.50
C LYS A 456 -9.50 1.31 -37.37
N VAL A 457 -9.64 0.52 -36.31
CA VAL A 457 -10.85 -0.26 -36.03
C VAL A 457 -11.88 0.49 -35.17
N LYS A 458 -11.64 1.78 -34.88
CA LYS A 458 -12.53 2.68 -34.12
C LYS A 458 -12.84 2.23 -32.68
N ASP A 459 -11.95 1.46 -32.06
CA ASP A 459 -12.05 1.12 -30.64
C ASP A 459 -11.32 2.18 -29.80
N TYR A 460 -11.99 3.31 -29.63
CA TYR A 460 -11.38 4.48 -29.00
C TYR A 460 -11.15 4.31 -27.48
N ASP A 461 -11.92 3.46 -26.81
CA ASP A 461 -11.69 3.15 -25.40
C ASP A 461 -10.34 2.46 -25.20
N ARG A 462 -10.01 1.49 -26.06
CA ARG A 462 -8.68 0.83 -26.03
C ARG A 462 -7.55 1.79 -26.37
N VAL A 463 -7.73 2.68 -27.35
CA VAL A 463 -6.74 3.72 -27.67
C VAL A 463 -6.46 4.59 -26.45
N GLY A 464 -7.52 5.00 -25.74
CA GLY A 464 -7.43 5.81 -24.52
C GLY A 464 -6.67 5.10 -23.40
N GLN A 465 -6.93 3.80 -23.18
CA GLN A 465 -6.23 2.98 -22.19
C GLN A 465 -4.74 2.86 -22.49
N LEU A 466 -4.39 2.46 -23.72
CA LEU A 466 -3.00 2.23 -24.14
C LEU A 466 -2.17 3.52 -24.10
N CYS A 467 -2.72 4.62 -24.60
CA CYS A 467 -2.00 5.90 -24.61
C CYS A 467 -1.86 6.47 -23.19
N SER A 468 -2.85 6.28 -22.32
CA SER A 468 -2.74 6.69 -20.92
C SER A 468 -1.67 5.90 -20.18
N ALA A 469 -1.55 4.59 -20.46
CA ALA A 469 -0.49 3.76 -19.89
C ALA A 469 0.90 4.20 -20.35
N VAL A 470 1.06 4.54 -21.64
CA VAL A 470 2.31 5.12 -22.15
C VAL A 470 2.63 6.43 -21.45
N LEU A 471 1.64 7.30 -21.23
CA LEU A 471 1.85 8.60 -20.58
C LEU A 471 2.11 8.50 -19.07
N CYS A 472 1.68 7.41 -18.42
CA CYS A 472 2.09 7.10 -17.05
C CYS A 472 3.59 6.77 -16.97
N PHE A 473 4.17 6.24 -18.05
CA PHE A 473 5.59 5.88 -18.13
C PHE A 473 6.46 7.03 -18.65
N ASP A 474 6.06 7.60 -19.79
CA ASP A 474 6.73 8.69 -20.47
C ASP A 474 5.74 9.84 -20.71
N THR A 475 5.71 10.76 -19.75
CA THR A 475 4.90 11.99 -19.82
C THR A 475 5.35 12.97 -20.91
N THR A 476 6.47 12.69 -21.58
CA THR A 476 6.95 13.48 -22.72
C THR A 476 6.57 12.84 -24.06
N ASN A 477 5.80 11.75 -24.04
CA ASN A 477 5.45 11.02 -25.25
C ASN A 477 4.37 11.73 -26.09
N VAL A 478 4.82 12.56 -27.02
CA VAL A 478 3.98 13.33 -27.93
C VAL A 478 3.01 12.44 -28.73
N LYS A 479 3.46 11.26 -29.19
CA LYS A 479 2.61 10.32 -29.96
C LYS A 479 1.44 9.78 -29.15
N ALA A 480 1.64 9.54 -27.85
CA ALA A 480 0.58 9.06 -26.96
C ALA A 480 -0.49 10.14 -26.74
N TYR A 481 -0.09 11.40 -26.51
CA TYR A 481 -1.02 12.53 -26.43
C TYR A 481 -1.85 12.68 -27.71
N TYR A 482 -1.23 12.65 -28.89
CA TYR A 482 -1.97 12.73 -30.17
C TYR A 482 -2.99 11.62 -30.35
N ARG A 483 -2.59 10.37 -30.08
CA ARG A 483 -3.48 9.22 -30.26
C ARG A 483 -4.61 9.21 -29.24
N ARG A 484 -4.34 9.65 -28.01
CA ARG A 484 -5.38 9.84 -26.99
C ARG A 484 -6.35 10.97 -27.36
N ALA A 485 -5.86 12.06 -27.94
CA ALA A 485 -6.71 13.12 -28.48
C ALA A 485 -7.64 12.60 -29.59
N ILE A 486 -7.14 11.79 -30.52
CA ILE A 486 -7.96 11.13 -31.55
C ILE A 486 -9.05 10.25 -30.90
N ALA A 487 -8.69 9.47 -29.87
CA ALA A 487 -9.63 8.62 -29.16
C ALA A 487 -10.76 9.41 -28.50
N VAL A 488 -10.41 10.45 -27.73
CA VAL A 488 -11.42 11.24 -27.01
C VAL A 488 -12.27 12.08 -27.96
N LEU A 489 -11.75 12.49 -29.13
CA LEU A 489 -12.57 13.04 -30.22
C LEU A 489 -13.56 12.00 -30.76
N GLY A 490 -13.10 10.77 -31.00
CA GLY A 490 -13.95 9.65 -31.40
C GLY A 490 -15.03 9.29 -30.38
N LEU A 491 -14.80 9.59 -29.10
CA LEU A 491 -15.75 9.45 -27.98
C LEU A 491 -16.58 10.72 -27.71
N ASN A 492 -16.54 11.71 -28.60
CA ASN A 492 -17.26 12.98 -28.49
C ASN A 492 -16.92 13.81 -27.23
N LYS A 493 -15.64 13.84 -26.85
CA LYS A 493 -15.09 14.59 -25.70
C LYS A 493 -14.05 15.64 -26.17
N PRO A 494 -14.47 16.71 -26.86
CA PRO A 494 -13.57 17.69 -27.48
C PRO A 494 -12.70 18.46 -26.47
N THR A 495 -13.20 18.74 -25.27
CA THR A 495 -12.43 19.42 -24.21
C THR A 495 -11.21 18.60 -23.77
N LEU A 496 -11.36 17.28 -23.65
CA LEU A 496 -10.24 16.40 -23.31
C LEU A 496 -9.23 16.30 -24.46
N ALA A 497 -9.71 16.33 -25.71
CA ALA A 497 -8.85 16.35 -26.88
C ALA A 497 -7.96 17.60 -26.88
N PHE A 498 -8.54 18.75 -26.59
CA PHE A 498 -7.81 20.02 -26.50
C PHE A 498 -6.71 19.98 -25.45
N MET A 499 -6.99 19.42 -24.27
CA MET A 499 -5.99 19.28 -23.20
C MET A 499 -4.80 18.41 -23.63
N ASP A 500 -5.06 17.27 -24.25
CA ASP A 500 -4.00 16.37 -24.75
C ASP A 500 -3.19 17.02 -25.88
N LEU A 501 -3.86 17.74 -26.78
CA LEU A 501 -3.24 18.47 -27.87
C LEU A 501 -2.38 19.66 -27.39
N ALA A 502 -2.85 20.42 -26.40
CA ALA A 502 -2.09 21.50 -25.78
C ALA A 502 -0.83 20.96 -25.09
N GLN A 503 -0.94 19.82 -24.41
CA GLN A 503 0.20 19.19 -23.77
C GLN A 503 1.21 18.64 -24.79
N ALA A 504 0.74 18.04 -25.90
CA ALA A 504 1.61 17.62 -27.00
C ALA A 504 2.38 18.81 -27.62
N LEU A 505 1.71 19.93 -27.88
CA LEU A 505 2.33 21.13 -28.42
C LEU A 505 3.35 21.77 -27.48
N LYS A 506 3.10 21.71 -26.16
CA LYS A 506 4.05 22.19 -25.17
C LYS A 506 5.37 21.42 -25.22
N ILE A 507 5.32 20.14 -25.57
CA ILE A 507 6.48 19.24 -25.64
C ILE A 507 7.18 19.35 -27.00
N ASP A 508 6.42 19.36 -28.10
CA ASP A 508 6.94 19.48 -29.47
C ASP A 508 6.10 20.49 -30.28
N PRO A 509 6.45 21.79 -30.24
CA PRO A 509 5.72 22.85 -30.91
C PRO A 509 5.72 22.76 -32.44
N LYS A 510 6.60 21.96 -33.05
CA LYS A 510 6.78 21.86 -34.52
C LYS A 510 6.20 20.57 -35.10
N ASN A 511 5.44 19.81 -34.31
CA ASN A 511 4.96 18.49 -34.74
C ASN A 511 3.96 18.58 -35.90
N SER A 512 4.31 17.99 -37.04
CA SER A 512 3.50 18.04 -38.27
C SER A 512 2.15 17.33 -38.15
N ASN A 513 1.95 16.42 -37.18
CA ASN A 513 0.66 15.74 -36.97
C ASN A 513 -0.42 16.67 -36.38
N TYR A 514 -0.02 17.81 -35.80
CA TYR A 514 -0.95 18.84 -35.32
C TYR A 514 -1.66 19.56 -36.47
N LEU A 515 -0.92 19.85 -37.54
CA LEU A 515 -1.40 20.61 -38.69
C LEU A 515 -2.56 19.91 -39.41
N SER A 516 -2.63 18.57 -39.34
CA SER A 516 -3.75 17.79 -39.89
C SER A 516 -5.04 17.82 -39.05
N LEU A 517 -5.00 18.26 -37.79
CA LEU A 517 -6.15 18.32 -36.88
C LEU A 517 -6.79 19.71 -36.79
N HIS A 518 -6.13 20.76 -37.30
CA HIS A 518 -6.67 22.13 -37.40
C HIS A 518 -7.90 22.25 -38.32
N SER A 519 -8.21 21.23 -39.10
CA SER A 519 -9.39 21.16 -39.97
C SER A 519 -10.67 20.72 -39.24
N ILE A 520 -10.60 20.37 -37.94
CA ILE A 520 -11.76 19.97 -37.13
C ILE A 520 -12.44 21.23 -36.55
N PRO A 521 -13.72 21.53 -36.90
CA PRO A 521 -14.38 22.80 -36.55
C PRO A 521 -14.46 23.13 -35.05
N CYS A 522 -14.41 22.11 -34.18
CA CYS A 522 -14.50 22.25 -32.73
C CYS A 522 -13.18 22.67 -32.05
N ILE A 523 -12.10 22.88 -32.81
CA ILE A 523 -10.78 23.31 -32.32
C ILE A 523 -10.46 24.68 -32.92
N THR A 524 -11.38 25.62 -32.81
CA THR A 524 -11.05 27.05 -32.98
C THR A 524 -10.63 27.58 -31.62
N PRO A 525 -9.39 28.07 -31.46
CA PRO A 525 -8.96 28.66 -30.20
C PRO A 525 -9.78 29.94 -29.98
N TYR A 526 -10.40 30.06 -28.79
CA TYR A 526 -10.62 31.38 -28.23
C TYR A 526 -9.26 32.07 -28.20
N THR A 527 -9.10 33.06 -29.08
CA THR A 527 -7.95 33.95 -29.11
C THR A 527 -7.97 34.80 -27.82
N PRO A 528 -6.79 35.27 -27.37
CA PRO A 528 -6.50 35.56 -25.96
C PRO A 528 -7.41 36.59 -25.30
#